data_AF-A0A9Q0LRP5-F1
#
_entry.id   AF-A0A9Q0LRP5-F1
#
_cell.length_a   1.000
_cell.length_b   1.000
_cell.length_c   1.000
_cell.angle_alpha   90.00
_cell.angle_beta   90.00
_cell.angle_gamma   90.00
#
_symmetry.space_group_name_H-M   'P 1'
#
loop_
_entity.id
_entity.type
_entity.pdbx_description
1 polymer ?
#
loop_
_entity_poly.entity_id
_entity_poly.type
_entity_poly.pdbx_seq_one_letter_code
_entity_poly.pdbx_strand_id
1 'polypeptide(L)'
;MSKPQPIQTNSTYSMGNYQSLGLSSSPKRPELSQEFKKNLNEKTKSKSKAKTNSKTKPKTRSKKRGKKNSQTDEDLGPSKEIDVENPDPVDEMKTIDDVLKHHISIAYFEAYLIQSQSQENILFYQAVKKFQSIRDPEQMREEADKIISIYMAENGKYEINIDSPTKRKAINTFQDGKVTKNIFDESLDHVIHLMKTDKFISFTKSPEYKELSKDWYRIKNSMMPIGPETPRNGIFQEFYSHEKEYSLNLSTFIDRICKPLSQDNGAIMSQEDFKKLFFNIQEIFNFSIDFLTDLDEKKRNWNYKECVGDLFLKFKHNLKTLYVPYFNNFKIALQTFNEKIIHNKSALNFLRKHITKDIDIESMLNLPNLQLDAYKEFIDKMIHASSEFHPDIQYLEEAKKFITRTQSRCLKTTSTSSQA
;
A
#
# COMPACT_ATOMS: atom_id res chain seq x y z
N MET A 1 50.35 22.35 -0.18
CA MET A 1 49.26 23.34 -0.13
C MET A 1 48.58 23.34 -1.49
N SER A 2 47.32 22.91 -1.54
CA SER A 2 46.29 23.31 -2.52
C SER A 2 45.03 22.51 -2.19
N LYS A 3 44.04 23.17 -1.59
CA LYS A 3 42.71 22.61 -1.33
C LYS A 3 41.97 22.46 -2.67
N PRO A 4 41.27 21.35 -2.94
CA PRO A 4 40.29 21.33 -4.01
C PRO A 4 39.04 22.12 -3.58
N GLN A 5 38.57 22.97 -4.50
CA GLN A 5 37.40 23.83 -4.39
C GLN A 5 36.10 23.01 -4.34
N PRO A 6 35.04 23.49 -3.64
CA PRO A 6 33.77 22.81 -3.57
C PRO A 6 33.00 22.91 -4.90
N ILE A 7 32.46 21.77 -5.34
CA ILE A 7 31.51 21.68 -6.45
C ILE A 7 30.24 22.40 -6.02
N GLN A 8 29.90 23.49 -6.70
CA GLN A 8 28.62 24.17 -6.54
C GLN A 8 27.50 23.27 -7.06
N THR A 9 26.75 22.64 -6.16
CA THR A 9 25.46 22.03 -6.49
C THR A 9 24.41 23.14 -6.54
N ASN A 10 24.28 23.78 -7.71
CA ASN A 10 23.07 24.54 -8.02
C ASN A 10 21.91 23.55 -8.24
N SER A 11 21.14 23.29 -7.19
CA SER A 11 19.75 22.85 -7.33
C SER A 11 18.89 23.71 -6.41
N THR A 12 18.51 24.87 -6.94
CA THR A 12 17.36 25.62 -6.46
C THR A 12 16.12 24.80 -6.78
N TYR A 13 15.61 24.05 -5.80
CA TYR A 13 14.25 23.53 -5.84
C TYR A 13 13.28 24.71 -5.75
N SER A 14 12.97 25.27 -6.91
CA SER A 14 11.86 26.20 -7.11
C SER A 14 10.56 25.42 -6.92
N MET A 15 9.75 25.88 -5.97
CA MET A 15 8.33 25.51 -5.86
C MET A 15 7.62 25.88 -7.16
N GLY A 16 7.38 24.88 -8.02
CA GLY A 16 6.72 25.06 -9.30
C GLY A 16 6.03 23.79 -9.78
N ASN A 17 4.69 23.85 -9.78
CA ASN A 17 3.75 23.04 -10.58
C ASN A 17 3.61 21.53 -10.29
N TYR A 18 2.94 21.21 -9.18
CA TYR A 18 2.09 20.00 -9.08
C TYR A 18 0.78 20.13 -9.87
N GLN A 19 0.86 20.55 -11.14
CA GLN A 19 -0.29 20.65 -12.05
C GLN A 19 -0.05 20.04 -13.44
N SER A 20 1.10 19.37 -13.69
CA SER A 20 1.39 18.76 -15.00
C SER A 20 1.38 17.24 -15.05
N LEU A 21 1.10 16.54 -13.94
CA LEU A 21 0.72 15.12 -13.98
C LEU A 21 -0.81 15.04 -14.00
N GLY A 22 -1.38 14.92 -15.20
CA GLY A 22 -2.82 14.85 -15.47
C GLY A 22 -3.50 13.62 -14.87
N LEU A 23 -3.56 13.53 -13.55
CA LEU A 23 -4.30 12.53 -12.77
C LEU A 23 -5.13 13.25 -11.70
N SER A 24 -5.93 14.21 -12.16
CA SER A 24 -7.15 14.62 -11.48
C SER A 24 -8.28 13.75 -12.01
N SER A 25 -8.67 12.75 -11.23
CA SER A 25 -10.07 12.40 -11.04
C SER A 25 -10.14 11.27 -10.04
N SER A 26 -10.84 11.50 -8.92
CA SER A 26 -11.64 10.46 -8.26
C SER A 26 -12.31 9.58 -9.32
N PRO A 27 -12.46 8.26 -9.11
CA PRO A 27 -13.09 7.39 -10.08
C PRO A 27 -14.42 7.99 -10.55
N LYS A 28 -14.52 8.31 -11.84
CA LYS A 28 -15.78 8.75 -12.45
C LYS A 28 -16.81 7.65 -12.22
N ARG A 29 -17.94 8.04 -11.63
CA ARG A 29 -19.19 7.26 -11.54
C ARG A 29 -19.45 6.54 -12.87
N PRO A 30 -19.67 5.21 -12.89
CA PRO A 30 -20.02 4.51 -14.12
C PRO A 30 -21.31 5.11 -14.72
N GLU A 31 -21.28 5.53 -15.98
CA GLU A 31 -22.49 5.95 -16.69
C GLU A 31 -23.33 4.73 -17.07
N LEU A 32 -24.62 4.75 -16.68
CA LEU A 32 -25.63 3.73 -17.00
C LEU A 32 -25.81 3.55 -18.53
N SER A 33 -26.11 2.32 -18.94
CA SER A 33 -26.36 1.97 -20.35
C SER A 33 -27.57 2.72 -20.92
N GLN A 34 -27.49 3.06 -22.22
CA GLN A 34 -28.49 3.87 -22.92
C GLN A 34 -29.91 3.26 -22.93
N GLU A 35 -30.00 1.95 -22.72
CA GLU A 35 -31.27 1.21 -22.67
C GLU A 35 -32.11 1.57 -21.44
N PHE A 36 -31.47 1.91 -20.31
CA PHE A 36 -32.16 2.31 -19.08
C PHE A 36 -32.69 3.75 -19.10
N LYS A 37 -32.03 4.68 -19.81
CA LYS A 37 -32.54 6.05 -20.01
C LYS A 37 -33.88 6.07 -20.75
N LYS A 38 -34.16 5.04 -21.56
CA LYS A 38 -35.38 4.91 -22.37
C LYS A 38 -36.60 4.54 -21.51
N ASN A 39 -36.43 3.64 -20.54
CA ASN A 39 -37.51 3.16 -19.67
C ASN A 39 -38.01 4.19 -18.64
N LEU A 40 -37.25 5.26 -18.38
CA LEU A 40 -37.65 6.38 -17.52
C LEU A 40 -38.54 7.43 -18.21
N ASN A 41 -38.51 7.52 -19.54
CA ASN A 41 -39.16 8.62 -20.27
C ASN A 41 -40.55 8.29 -20.84
N GLU A 42 -41.00 7.03 -20.82
CA GLU A 42 -42.27 6.65 -21.45
C GLU A 42 -43.54 6.83 -20.59
N LYS A 43 -43.45 7.27 -19.33
CA LYS A 43 -44.64 7.49 -18.48
C LYS A 43 -44.86 8.89 -17.92
N THR A 44 -44.16 9.91 -18.42
CA THR A 44 -44.37 11.32 -18.04
C THR A 44 -45.02 12.19 -19.12
N LYS A 45 -45.81 11.60 -20.04
CA LYS A 45 -46.74 12.35 -20.91
C LYS A 45 -48.19 12.03 -20.59
N SER A 46 -48.67 12.46 -19.42
CA SER A 46 -50.09 12.77 -19.23
C SER A 46 -50.25 13.78 -18.09
N LYS A 47 -50.79 14.96 -18.43
CA LYS A 47 -51.22 16.08 -17.54
C LYS A 47 -50.04 16.93 -17.00
N SER A 48 -50.00 18.26 -17.12
CA SER A 48 -50.94 19.26 -17.63
C SER A 48 -50.25 20.63 -17.70
N LYS A 49 -50.68 21.45 -18.68
CA LYS A 49 -50.34 22.85 -18.96
C LYS A 49 -50.64 23.81 -17.78
N ALA A 50 -49.79 24.83 -17.56
CA ALA A 50 -50.10 26.27 -17.39
C ALA A 50 -48.83 27.03 -16.88
N LYS A 51 -48.25 27.96 -17.68
CA LYS A 51 -48.23 29.45 -17.53
C LYS A 51 -47.66 29.97 -16.18
N THR A 52 -46.81 30.99 -16.01
CA THR A 52 -46.10 32.00 -16.84
C THR A 52 -45.19 32.84 -15.87
N ASN A 53 -44.07 33.39 -16.37
CA ASN A 53 -43.34 34.63 -16.01
C ASN A 53 -43.31 35.14 -14.54
N SER A 54 -42.16 35.53 -13.95
CA SER A 54 -41.37 36.71 -14.36
C SER A 54 -40.11 36.91 -13.48
N LYS A 55 -39.16 37.66 -14.02
CA LYS A 55 -37.88 38.13 -13.45
C LYS A 55 -38.06 39.08 -12.26
N THR A 56 -37.11 39.12 -11.32
CA THR A 56 -36.30 40.32 -10.96
C THR A 56 -35.32 40.07 -9.80
N LYS A 57 -34.09 40.59 -9.96
CA LYS A 57 -33.09 40.95 -8.93
C LYS A 57 -33.27 42.46 -8.66
N PRO A 58 -32.82 43.07 -7.53
CA PRO A 58 -31.39 43.33 -7.32
C PRO A 58 -30.86 43.50 -5.87
N LYS A 59 -29.52 43.69 -5.84
CA LYS A 59 -28.52 44.01 -4.79
C LYS A 59 -28.94 45.13 -3.78
N THR A 60 -28.43 45.27 -2.55
CA THR A 60 -27.07 45.69 -2.12
C THR A 60 -27.03 45.96 -0.58
N ARG A 61 -25.80 45.97 -0.02
CA ARG A 61 -25.25 46.89 1.02
C ARG A 61 -25.22 46.51 2.52
N SER A 62 -24.04 46.02 2.91
CA SER A 62 -23.17 46.38 4.06
C SER A 62 -23.63 47.36 5.15
N LYS A 63 -23.29 47.04 6.42
CA LYS A 63 -22.69 47.97 7.41
C LYS A 63 -22.00 47.25 8.60
N LYS A 64 -20.74 47.64 8.84
CA LYS A 64 -19.89 47.41 10.02
C LYS A 64 -20.45 48.12 11.26
N ARG A 65 -20.21 47.57 12.46
CA ARG A 65 -19.80 48.34 13.65
C ARG A 65 -19.27 47.41 14.75
N GLY A 66 -18.05 47.69 15.23
CA GLY A 66 -17.42 46.99 16.34
C GLY A 66 -17.66 47.63 17.70
N LYS A 67 -17.22 46.96 18.76
CA LYS A 67 -16.88 47.53 20.07
C LYS A 67 -15.87 46.63 20.79
N LYS A 68 -14.82 47.25 21.33
CA LYS A 68 -13.78 46.71 22.23
C LYS A 68 -14.26 46.78 23.69
N ASN A 69 -13.79 45.84 24.51
CA ASN A 69 -13.31 45.92 25.91
C ASN A 69 -13.29 44.49 26.47
N SER A 70 -12.41 44.03 27.35
CA SER A 70 -11.08 44.40 27.84
C SER A 70 -10.69 43.28 28.82
N GLN A 71 -9.49 42.72 28.65
CA GLN A 71 -8.58 42.22 29.68
C GLN A 71 -9.05 41.22 30.76
N THR A 72 -8.44 40.03 30.75
CA THR A 72 -7.67 39.52 31.90
C THR A 72 -6.63 38.53 31.38
N ASP A 73 -5.38 38.84 31.70
CA ASP A 73 -4.17 38.08 31.40
C ASP A 73 -4.08 36.88 32.35
N GLU A 74 -3.96 35.67 31.80
CA GLU A 74 -3.30 34.56 32.50
C GLU A 74 -2.19 34.00 31.61
N ASP A 75 -1.05 33.91 32.25
CA ASP A 75 0.31 33.67 31.80
C ASP A 75 0.50 32.25 31.26
N LEU A 76 0.84 32.14 29.97
CA LEU A 76 1.38 30.91 29.38
C LEU A 76 2.82 31.19 28.96
N GLY A 77 3.74 30.79 29.84
CA GLY A 77 5.17 30.73 29.57
C GLY A 77 5.51 29.85 28.35
N PRO A 78 6.75 29.98 27.83
CA PRO A 78 7.10 29.46 26.52
C PRO A 78 7.01 27.94 26.48
N SER A 79 6.31 27.45 25.46
CA SER A 79 6.21 26.05 25.08
C SER A 79 7.58 25.39 25.14
N LYS A 80 7.74 24.42 26.05
CA LYS A 80 8.84 23.46 25.97
C LYS A 80 8.69 22.71 24.66
N GLU A 81 9.61 22.95 23.73
CA GLU A 81 9.85 22.04 22.62
C GLU A 81 10.04 20.65 23.24
N ILE A 82 9.13 19.74 22.89
CA ILE A 82 9.27 18.34 23.22
C ILE A 82 10.41 17.86 22.33
N ASP A 83 11.61 17.75 22.91
CA ASP A 83 12.70 16.96 22.35
C ASP A 83 12.16 15.53 22.19
N VAL A 84 11.65 15.22 21.00
CA VAL A 84 11.51 13.86 20.53
C VAL A 84 12.95 13.37 20.40
N GLU A 85 13.44 12.70 21.45
CA GLU A 85 14.69 11.94 21.38
C GLU A 85 14.62 11.07 20.13
N ASN A 86 15.31 11.51 19.08
CA ASN A 86 15.51 10.73 17.88
C ASN A 86 16.21 9.44 18.32
N PRO A 87 15.61 8.26 18.15
CA PRO A 87 16.26 7.03 18.55
C PRO A 87 17.61 6.92 17.83
N ASP A 88 18.66 6.63 18.59
CA ASP A 88 20.04 6.63 18.15
C ASP A 88 20.22 5.86 16.81
N PRO A 89 20.85 6.46 15.79
CA PRO A 89 21.04 5.87 14.45
C PRO A 89 22.00 4.68 14.37
N VAL A 90 22.35 4.07 15.51
CA VAL A 90 23.36 3.01 15.63
C VAL A 90 22.73 1.61 15.45
N ASP A 91 21.40 1.49 15.34
CA ASP A 91 20.73 0.21 15.55
C ASP A 91 20.65 -0.74 14.33
N GLU A 92 20.70 -0.25 13.09
CA GLU A 92 20.33 -1.07 11.92
C GLU A 92 21.47 -1.77 11.18
N MET A 93 22.74 -1.46 11.47
CA MET A 93 23.92 -2.05 10.81
C MET A 93 24.73 -2.94 11.79
N LYS A 94 24.04 -3.60 12.73
CA LYS A 94 24.66 -4.37 13.83
C LYS A 94 25.36 -5.66 13.37
N THR A 95 24.99 -6.19 12.20
CA THR A 95 25.55 -7.43 11.68
C THR A 95 26.13 -7.23 10.28
N ILE A 96 27.02 -8.14 9.88
CA ILE A 96 27.54 -8.18 8.51
C ILE A 96 26.39 -8.35 7.50
N ASP A 97 25.37 -9.13 7.84
CA ASP A 97 24.21 -9.36 7.00
C ASP A 97 23.44 -8.05 6.74
N ASP A 98 23.38 -7.15 7.71
CA ASP A 98 22.75 -5.84 7.54
C ASP A 98 23.57 -4.93 6.61
N VAL A 99 24.88 -4.90 6.79
CA VAL A 99 25.79 -4.13 5.94
C VAL A 99 25.77 -4.63 4.49
N LEU A 100 25.67 -5.94 4.28
CA LEU A 100 25.66 -6.56 2.95
C LEU A 100 24.31 -6.45 2.22
N LYS A 101 23.25 -5.94 2.86
CA LYS A 101 21.93 -5.69 2.22
C LYS A 101 21.89 -4.40 1.40
N HIS A 102 22.69 -3.38 1.73
CA HIS A 102 22.58 -2.07 1.09
C HIS A 102 23.87 -1.64 0.38
N HIS A 103 23.75 -1.15 -0.85
CA HIS A 103 24.89 -0.72 -1.67
C HIS A 103 25.73 0.40 -1.01
N ILE A 104 25.09 1.28 -0.23
CA ILE A 104 25.77 2.35 0.50
C ILE A 104 26.63 1.77 1.62
N SER A 105 26.07 0.89 2.46
CA SER A 105 26.82 0.25 3.54
C SER A 105 27.93 -0.65 3.02
N ILE A 106 27.71 -1.33 1.89
CA ILE A 106 28.75 -2.06 1.16
C ILE A 106 29.88 -1.10 0.75
N ALA A 107 29.58 0.06 0.17
CA ALA A 107 30.62 1.01 -0.27
C ALA A 107 31.49 1.52 0.89
N TYR A 108 30.89 1.79 2.05
CA TYR A 108 31.63 2.17 3.26
C TYR A 108 32.50 1.01 3.79
N PHE A 109 31.97 -0.20 3.80
CA PHE A 109 32.74 -1.38 4.24
C PHE A 109 33.86 -1.71 3.25
N GLU A 110 33.62 -1.61 1.95
CA GLU A 110 34.63 -1.78 0.91
C GLU A 110 35.74 -0.74 1.02
N ALA A 111 35.41 0.54 1.25
CA ALA A 111 36.41 1.58 1.46
C ALA A 111 37.32 1.26 2.66
N TYR A 112 36.75 0.78 3.77
CA TYR A 112 37.51 0.31 4.93
C TYR A 112 38.42 -0.89 4.60
N LEU A 113 37.91 -1.87 3.85
CA LEU A 113 38.67 -3.05 3.45
C LEU A 113 39.82 -2.71 2.48
N ILE A 114 39.62 -1.75 1.57
CA ILE A 114 40.66 -1.24 0.67
C ILE A 114 41.80 -0.62 1.47
N GLN A 115 41.50 0.20 2.48
CA GLN A 115 42.53 0.81 3.33
C GLN A 115 43.35 -0.23 4.08
N SER A 116 42.71 -1.32 4.51
CA SER A 116 43.36 -2.42 5.23
C SER A 116 43.89 -3.54 4.31
N GLN A 117 43.85 -3.33 2.98
CA GLN A 117 44.27 -4.30 1.96
C GLN A 117 43.62 -5.69 2.13
N SER A 118 42.34 -5.74 2.50
CA SER A 118 41.60 -6.99 2.76
C SER A 118 40.24 -7.05 2.05
N GLN A 119 40.20 -6.52 0.83
CA GLN A 119 38.99 -6.38 0.01
C GLN A 119 38.62 -7.64 -0.78
N GLU A 120 39.44 -8.69 -0.81
CA GLU A 120 39.21 -9.90 -1.59
C GLU A 120 37.84 -10.54 -1.31
N ASN A 121 37.45 -10.58 -0.03
CA ASN A 121 36.21 -11.20 0.42
C ASN A 121 34.97 -10.41 -0.03
N ILE A 122 34.99 -9.06 0.07
CA ILE A 122 33.85 -8.23 -0.35
C ILE A 122 33.72 -8.19 -1.88
N LEU A 123 34.85 -8.17 -2.59
CA LEU A 123 34.88 -8.20 -4.05
C LEU A 123 34.35 -9.54 -4.59
N PHE A 124 34.70 -10.65 -3.94
CA PHE A 124 34.13 -11.96 -4.25
C PHE A 124 32.62 -11.99 -4.01
N TYR A 125 32.14 -11.49 -2.86
CA TYR A 125 30.72 -11.39 -2.55
C TYR A 125 29.95 -10.61 -3.64
N GLN A 126 30.44 -9.43 -4.01
CA GLN A 126 29.84 -8.60 -5.06
C GLN A 126 29.82 -9.30 -6.42
N ALA A 127 30.91 -9.98 -6.79
CA ALA A 127 31.01 -10.73 -8.04
C ALA A 127 29.99 -11.89 -8.09
N VAL A 128 29.82 -12.63 -7.00
CA VAL A 128 28.82 -13.71 -6.91
C VAL A 128 27.39 -13.15 -6.98
N LYS A 129 27.09 -12.03 -6.31
CA LYS A 129 25.76 -11.39 -6.41
C LYS A 129 25.45 -10.91 -7.83
N LYS A 130 26.45 -10.35 -8.51
CA LYS A 130 26.33 -9.99 -9.93
C LYS A 130 26.07 -11.22 -10.79
N PHE A 131 26.85 -12.29 -10.63
CA PHE A 131 26.64 -13.57 -11.32
C PHE A 131 25.22 -14.13 -11.11
N GLN A 132 24.71 -14.12 -9.87
CA GLN A 132 23.35 -14.60 -9.55
C GLN A 132 22.24 -13.80 -10.25
N SER A 133 22.49 -12.54 -10.60
CA SER A 133 21.55 -11.69 -11.32
C SER A 133 21.49 -11.96 -12.83
N ILE A 134 22.53 -12.57 -13.42
CA ILE A 134 22.60 -12.87 -14.86
C ILE A 134 21.51 -13.89 -15.23
N ARG A 135 20.90 -13.67 -16.40
CA ARG A 135 19.88 -14.56 -16.98
C ARG A 135 20.37 -15.32 -18.21
N ASP A 136 21.31 -14.72 -18.94
CA ASP A 136 21.88 -15.31 -20.15
C ASP A 136 22.92 -16.39 -19.80
N PRO A 137 22.80 -17.64 -20.31
CA PRO A 137 23.70 -18.74 -19.97
C PRO A 137 25.15 -18.54 -20.40
N GLU A 138 25.39 -17.90 -21.55
CA GLU A 138 26.76 -17.67 -22.05
C GLU A 138 27.48 -16.63 -21.20
N GLN A 139 26.82 -15.50 -20.93
CA GLN A 139 27.33 -14.47 -20.02
C GLN A 139 27.51 -15.02 -18.59
N MET A 140 26.61 -15.88 -18.14
CA MET A 140 26.72 -16.53 -16.83
C MET A 140 27.98 -17.40 -16.75
N ARG A 141 28.25 -18.19 -17.80
CA ARG A 141 29.46 -19.01 -17.88
C ARG A 141 30.73 -18.16 -17.95
N GLU A 142 30.73 -17.08 -18.72
CA GLU A 142 31.85 -16.14 -18.80
C GLU A 142 32.14 -15.47 -17.45
N GLU A 143 31.10 -15.05 -16.73
CA GLU A 143 31.26 -14.45 -15.41
C GLU A 143 31.73 -15.47 -14.36
N ALA A 144 31.26 -16.72 -14.42
CA ALA A 144 31.76 -17.79 -13.55
C ALA A 144 33.26 -18.05 -13.76
N ASP A 145 33.73 -18.04 -15.02
CA ASP A 145 35.15 -18.21 -15.35
C ASP A 145 36.01 -17.07 -14.77
N LYS A 146 35.51 -15.83 -14.86
CA LYS A 146 36.15 -14.65 -14.22
C LYS A 146 36.21 -14.79 -12.70
N ILE A 147 35.12 -15.23 -12.07
CA ILE A 147 35.09 -15.43 -10.61
C ILE A 147 36.11 -16.48 -10.19
N ILE A 148 36.16 -17.62 -10.88
CA ILE A 148 37.09 -18.70 -10.57
C ILE A 148 38.54 -18.22 -10.73
N SER A 149 38.87 -17.59 -11.86
CA SER A 149 40.24 -17.15 -12.15
C SER A 149 40.77 -16.05 -11.22
N ILE A 150 39.92 -15.11 -10.81
CA ILE A 150 40.34 -13.96 -9.99
C ILE A 150 40.41 -14.33 -8.51
N TYR A 151 39.46 -15.12 -8.01
CA TYR A 151 39.26 -15.33 -6.57
C TYR A 151 39.56 -16.76 -6.09
N MET A 152 39.44 -17.78 -6.94
CA MET A 152 39.59 -19.18 -6.50
C MET A 152 40.84 -19.89 -7.03
N ALA A 153 41.42 -19.42 -8.13
CA ALA A 153 42.63 -19.99 -8.71
C ALA A 153 43.86 -19.72 -7.83
N GLU A 154 44.82 -20.65 -7.86
CA GLU A 154 46.12 -20.47 -7.19
C GLU A 154 46.82 -19.22 -7.76
N ASN A 155 47.23 -18.31 -6.87
CA ASN A 155 47.82 -17.01 -7.23
C ASN A 155 46.84 -16.07 -7.96
N GLY A 156 45.53 -16.27 -7.77
CA GLY A 156 44.51 -15.31 -8.22
C GLY A 156 44.76 -13.93 -7.61
N LYS A 157 44.50 -12.87 -8.39
CA LYS A 157 44.76 -11.47 -7.99
C LYS A 157 44.13 -11.11 -6.63
N TYR A 158 42.97 -11.69 -6.33
CA TYR A 158 42.25 -11.52 -5.08
C TYR A 158 41.85 -12.88 -4.52
N GLU A 159 42.80 -13.82 -4.48
CA GLU A 159 42.53 -15.17 -4.00
C GLU A 159 41.91 -15.16 -2.59
N ILE A 160 40.71 -15.73 -2.45
CA ILE A 160 39.99 -15.80 -1.17
C ILE A 160 40.50 -16.94 -0.29
N ASN A 161 40.52 -16.69 1.02
CA ASN A 161 41.00 -17.65 2.02
C ASN A 161 39.90 -18.64 2.44
N ILE A 162 39.51 -19.55 1.54
CA ILE A 162 38.56 -20.64 1.83
C ILE A 162 39.22 -22.00 1.65
N ASP A 163 38.68 -23.03 2.30
CA ASP A 163 39.26 -24.37 2.32
C ASP A 163 39.32 -25.02 0.91
N SER A 164 40.36 -25.82 0.69
CA SER A 164 40.62 -26.45 -0.62
C SER A 164 39.49 -27.36 -1.12
N PRO A 165 38.79 -28.15 -0.28
CA PRO A 165 37.60 -28.89 -0.69
C PRO A 165 36.50 -28.02 -1.29
N THR A 166 36.16 -26.91 -0.63
CA THR A 166 35.13 -25.96 -1.11
C THR A 166 35.51 -25.35 -2.47
N LYS A 167 36.76 -24.89 -2.64
CA LYS A 167 37.27 -24.38 -3.94
C LYS A 167 37.15 -25.44 -5.03
N ARG A 168 37.61 -26.66 -4.75
CA ARG A 168 37.64 -27.76 -5.73
C ARG A 168 36.24 -28.15 -6.19
N LYS A 169 35.26 -28.16 -5.29
CA LYS A 169 33.87 -28.48 -5.62
C LYS A 169 33.28 -27.49 -6.63
N ALA A 170 33.46 -26.18 -6.41
CA ALA A 170 32.99 -25.16 -7.34
C ALA A 170 33.69 -25.25 -8.71
N ILE A 171 35.02 -25.42 -8.70
CA ILE A 171 35.84 -25.55 -9.92
C ILE A 171 35.45 -26.79 -10.73
N ASN A 172 35.33 -27.95 -10.09
CA ASN A 172 34.95 -29.20 -10.78
C ASN A 172 33.53 -29.10 -11.36
N THR A 173 32.59 -28.51 -10.62
CA THR A 173 31.21 -28.31 -11.10
C THR A 173 31.16 -27.41 -12.33
N PHE A 174 32.02 -26.38 -12.37
CA PHE A 174 32.17 -25.51 -13.54
C PHE A 174 32.78 -26.24 -14.74
N GLN A 175 33.84 -27.03 -14.52
CA GLN A 175 34.50 -27.83 -15.55
C GLN A 175 33.58 -28.89 -16.15
N ASP A 176 32.69 -29.48 -15.34
CA ASP A 176 31.62 -30.40 -15.76
C ASP A 176 30.53 -29.72 -16.62
N GLY A 177 30.59 -28.40 -16.82
CA GLY A 177 29.60 -27.63 -17.57
C GLY A 177 28.29 -27.37 -16.81
N LYS A 178 28.22 -27.70 -15.52
CA LYS A 178 27.02 -27.56 -14.67
C LYS A 178 26.96 -26.18 -14.01
N VAL A 179 27.02 -25.12 -14.82
CA VAL A 179 26.97 -23.74 -14.32
C VAL A 179 25.54 -23.38 -13.91
N THR A 180 25.32 -23.27 -12.61
CA THR A 180 24.03 -22.90 -12.00
C THR A 180 24.22 -21.70 -11.08
N LYS A 181 23.13 -20.98 -10.78
CA LYS A 181 23.18 -19.77 -9.93
C LYS A 181 23.73 -20.00 -8.51
N ASN A 182 23.68 -21.25 -8.04
CA ASN A 182 24.12 -21.67 -6.71
C ASN A 182 25.51 -22.30 -6.68
N ILE A 183 26.26 -22.30 -7.79
CA ILE A 183 27.59 -22.94 -7.86
C ILE A 183 28.59 -22.41 -6.83
N PHE A 184 28.41 -21.16 -6.37
CA PHE A 184 29.27 -20.50 -5.41
C PHE A 184 28.67 -20.39 -4.00
N ASP A 185 27.48 -20.92 -3.73
CA ASP A 185 26.76 -20.66 -2.45
C ASP A 185 27.58 -21.10 -1.23
N GLU A 186 28.18 -22.29 -1.27
CA GLU A 186 29.03 -22.80 -0.18
C GLU A 186 30.30 -21.96 0.03
N SER A 187 30.90 -21.47 -1.06
CA SER A 187 32.05 -20.55 -0.99
C SER A 187 31.63 -19.19 -0.43
N LEU A 188 30.44 -18.71 -0.82
CA LEU A 188 29.87 -17.44 -0.36
C LEU A 188 29.57 -17.48 1.14
N ASP A 189 29.00 -18.58 1.63
CA ASP A 189 28.73 -18.76 3.07
C ASP A 189 30.02 -18.71 3.90
N HIS A 190 31.08 -19.37 3.43
CA HIS A 190 32.39 -19.33 4.09
C HIS A 190 32.98 -17.91 4.07
N VAL A 191 32.93 -17.21 2.92
CA VAL A 191 33.43 -15.84 2.80
C VAL A 191 32.67 -14.86 3.70
N ILE A 192 31.34 -14.97 3.78
CA ILE A 192 30.53 -14.16 4.71
C ILE A 192 30.92 -14.44 6.15
N HIS A 193 31.15 -15.71 6.51
CA HIS A 193 31.63 -16.08 7.84
C HIS A 193 32.98 -15.44 8.16
N LEU A 194 33.94 -15.47 7.23
CA LEU A 194 35.26 -14.84 7.43
C LEU A 194 35.15 -13.33 7.63
N MET A 195 34.35 -12.65 6.79
CA MET A 195 34.09 -11.22 6.97
C MET A 195 33.48 -10.93 8.34
N LYS A 196 32.55 -11.78 8.80
CA LYS A 196 31.91 -11.66 10.11
C LYS A 196 32.91 -11.78 11.27
N THR A 197 33.80 -12.76 11.22
CA THR A 197 34.69 -13.11 12.34
C THR A 197 35.98 -12.31 12.38
N ASP A 198 36.44 -11.76 11.24
CA ASP A 198 37.69 -11.00 11.17
C ASP A 198 37.43 -9.49 11.03
N LYS A 199 36.98 -9.07 9.84
CA LYS A 199 37.02 -7.65 9.46
C LYS A 199 35.82 -6.84 9.92
N PHE A 200 34.65 -7.45 10.08
CA PHE A 200 33.45 -6.73 10.52
C PHE A 200 33.60 -6.21 11.95
N ILE A 201 34.17 -6.99 12.86
CA ILE A 201 34.40 -6.56 14.25
C ILE A 201 35.28 -5.31 14.29
N SER A 202 36.32 -5.26 13.46
CA SER A 202 37.21 -4.11 13.37
C SER A 202 36.57 -2.91 12.66
N PHE A 203 35.76 -3.16 11.62
CA PHE A 203 34.96 -2.14 10.94
C PHE A 203 33.99 -1.44 11.88
N THR A 204 33.28 -2.15 12.77
CA THR A 204 32.33 -1.52 13.72
C THR A 204 32.98 -0.49 14.66
N LYS A 205 34.32 -0.50 14.78
CA LYS A 205 35.10 0.43 15.60
C LYS A 205 35.74 1.55 14.78
N SER A 206 35.65 1.51 13.46
CA SER A 206 36.35 2.42 12.55
C SER A 206 35.61 3.75 12.35
N PRO A 207 36.31 4.81 11.88
CA PRO A 207 35.67 6.07 11.49
C PRO A 207 34.63 5.88 10.38
N GLU A 208 34.90 5.00 9.41
CA GLU A 208 34.01 4.72 8.28
C GLU A 208 32.66 4.17 8.74
N TYR A 209 32.63 3.32 9.78
CA TYR A 209 31.37 2.83 10.34
C TYR A 209 30.57 3.94 11.06
N LYS A 210 31.25 4.86 11.74
CA LYS A 210 30.61 6.03 12.36
C LYS A 210 30.04 6.98 11.31
N GLU A 211 30.76 7.18 10.21
CA GLU A 211 30.28 7.97 9.07
C GLU A 211 29.11 7.28 8.38
N LEU A 212 29.21 5.97 8.13
CA LEU A 212 28.11 5.15 7.62
C LEU A 212 26.85 5.31 8.46
N SER A 213 26.93 5.21 9.78
CA SER A 213 25.74 5.35 10.65
C SER A 213 25.10 6.74 10.52
N LYS A 214 25.89 7.81 10.44
CA LYS A 214 25.39 9.18 10.24
C LYS A 214 24.80 9.41 8.86
N ASP A 215 25.48 8.95 7.82
CA ASP A 215 25.06 9.11 6.43
C ASP A 215 23.86 8.23 6.13
N TRP A 216 23.82 7.00 6.66
CA TRP A 216 22.65 6.13 6.63
C TRP A 216 21.44 6.82 7.25
N TYR A 217 21.60 7.44 8.42
CA TYR A 217 20.52 8.20 9.05
C TYR A 217 20.03 9.36 8.17
N ARG A 218 20.95 10.15 7.62
CA ARG A 218 20.62 11.27 6.72
C ARG A 218 19.90 10.80 5.46
N ILE A 219 20.43 9.76 4.82
CA ILE A 219 19.89 9.19 3.58
C ILE A 219 18.54 8.55 3.85
N LYS A 220 18.42 7.76 4.92
CA LYS A 220 17.17 7.14 5.33
C LYS A 220 16.09 8.18 5.62
N ASN A 221 16.40 9.26 6.34
CA ASN A 221 15.45 10.34 6.58
C ASN A 221 15.10 11.14 5.33
N SER A 222 16.02 11.19 4.35
CA SER A 222 15.73 11.75 3.02
C SER A 222 14.90 10.81 2.14
N MET A 223 15.03 9.48 2.31
CA MET A 223 14.31 8.45 1.54
C MET A 223 12.95 8.08 2.16
N MET A 224 12.82 8.26 3.47
CA MET A 224 11.58 8.10 4.25
C MET A 224 11.33 9.42 4.98
N PRO A 225 10.83 10.45 4.29
CA PRO A 225 10.44 11.67 4.96
C PRO A 225 9.44 11.32 6.06
N ILE A 226 9.64 11.88 7.24
CA ILE A 226 8.77 11.68 8.40
C ILE A 226 7.94 12.96 8.54
N GLY A 227 6.62 12.85 8.47
CA GLY A 227 5.74 13.99 8.67
C GLY A 227 4.35 13.85 8.06
N PRO A 228 3.42 14.75 8.43
CA PRO A 228 2.06 14.77 7.91
C PRO A 228 2.01 15.05 6.39
N GLU A 229 3.03 15.70 5.84
CA GLU A 229 3.13 16.09 4.43
C GLU A 229 3.65 14.95 3.52
N THR A 230 3.87 13.75 4.05
CA THR A 230 4.39 12.62 3.27
C THR A 230 3.30 12.04 2.37
N PRO A 231 3.62 11.59 1.14
CA PRO A 231 2.66 10.90 0.29
C PRO A 231 2.00 9.71 1.00
N ARG A 232 2.78 8.96 1.79
CA ARG A 232 2.30 7.82 2.58
C ARG A 232 1.25 8.23 3.61
N ASN A 233 1.47 9.31 4.36
CA ASN A 233 0.44 9.82 5.28
C ASN A 233 -0.80 10.31 4.52
N GLY A 234 -0.64 11.05 3.42
CA GLY A 234 -1.75 11.51 2.61
C GLY A 234 -2.65 10.35 2.13
N ILE A 235 -2.04 9.30 1.58
CA ILE A 235 -2.75 8.09 1.12
C ILE A 235 -3.45 7.38 2.28
N PHE A 236 -2.80 7.27 3.45
CA PHE A 236 -3.43 6.68 4.63
C PHE A 236 -4.63 7.49 5.12
N GLN A 237 -4.53 8.82 5.17
CA GLN A 237 -5.65 9.68 5.60
C GLN A 237 -6.82 9.65 4.61
N GLU A 238 -6.54 9.60 3.31
CA GLU A 238 -7.54 9.39 2.26
C GLU A 238 -8.28 8.07 2.49
N PHE A 239 -7.54 6.99 2.70
CA PHE A 239 -8.11 5.66 2.94
C PHE A 239 -8.92 5.57 4.24
N TYR A 240 -8.41 6.12 5.33
CA TYR A 240 -9.16 6.19 6.59
C TYR A 240 -10.49 6.96 6.42
N SER A 241 -10.47 8.06 5.67
CA SER A 241 -11.68 8.85 5.39
C SER A 241 -12.66 8.06 4.53
N HIS A 242 -12.16 7.33 3.52
CA HIS A 242 -12.95 6.42 2.69
C HIS A 242 -13.59 5.30 3.50
N GLU A 243 -12.84 4.62 4.37
CA GLU A 243 -13.38 3.53 5.22
C GLU A 243 -14.45 4.04 6.18
N LYS A 244 -14.26 5.24 6.74
CA LYS A 244 -15.27 5.89 7.58
C LYS A 244 -16.55 6.21 6.82
N GLU A 245 -16.43 6.71 5.59
CA GLU A 245 -17.58 6.98 4.72
C GLU A 245 -18.29 5.68 4.30
N TYR A 246 -17.54 4.64 3.95
CA TYR A 246 -18.05 3.32 3.62
C TYR A 246 -18.89 2.73 4.77
N SER A 247 -18.34 2.71 5.99
CA SER A 247 -19.03 2.22 7.17
C SER A 247 -20.29 3.03 7.48
N LEU A 248 -20.22 4.37 7.37
CA LEU A 248 -21.37 5.25 7.56
C LEU A 248 -22.49 4.99 6.52
N ASN A 249 -22.13 4.77 5.27
CA ASN A 249 -23.08 4.45 4.20
C ASN A 249 -23.76 3.10 4.45
N LEU A 250 -23.01 2.08 4.87
CA LEU A 250 -23.57 0.79 5.27
C LEU A 250 -24.50 0.91 6.47
N SER A 251 -24.10 1.63 7.52
CA SER A 251 -24.96 1.89 8.70
C SER A 251 -26.26 2.55 8.28
N THR A 252 -26.18 3.60 7.47
CA THR A 252 -27.35 4.33 6.99
C THR A 252 -28.28 3.43 6.18
N PHE A 253 -27.71 2.59 5.29
CA PHE A 253 -28.49 1.65 4.50
C PHE A 253 -29.17 0.58 5.36
N ILE A 254 -28.44 0.02 6.33
CA ILE A 254 -28.95 -0.99 7.26
C ILE A 254 -30.07 -0.41 8.13
N ASP A 255 -29.86 0.76 8.73
CA ASP A 255 -30.80 1.38 9.65
C ASP A 255 -32.08 1.84 8.96
N ARG A 256 -31.98 2.36 7.74
CA ARG A 256 -33.13 2.90 7.02
C ARG A 256 -33.91 1.84 6.23
N ILE A 257 -33.24 0.76 5.79
CA ILE A 257 -33.81 -0.22 4.87
C ILE A 257 -33.84 -1.62 5.49
N CYS A 258 -32.69 -2.16 5.87
CA CYS A 258 -32.58 -3.57 6.25
C CYS A 258 -33.31 -3.86 7.57
N LYS A 259 -33.09 -3.05 8.61
CA LYS A 259 -33.70 -3.24 9.93
C LYS A 259 -35.23 -3.19 9.88
N PRO A 260 -35.88 -2.16 9.29
CA PRO A 260 -37.34 -2.13 9.20
C PRO A 260 -37.91 -3.31 8.43
N LEU A 261 -37.30 -3.70 7.29
CA LEU A 261 -37.78 -4.83 6.48
C LEU A 261 -37.62 -6.18 7.19
N SER A 262 -36.58 -6.34 8.02
CA SER A 262 -36.36 -7.56 8.79
C SER A 262 -37.40 -7.78 9.89
N GLN A 263 -37.88 -6.69 10.51
CA GLN A 263 -38.78 -6.71 11.68
C GLN A 263 -40.26 -6.73 11.32
N ASP A 264 -40.59 -6.46 10.06
CA ASP A 264 -41.97 -6.37 9.57
C ASP A 264 -42.64 -7.74 9.35
N ASN A 265 -42.00 -8.84 9.79
CA ASN A 265 -42.54 -10.20 9.77
C ASN A 265 -43.10 -10.66 8.40
N GLY A 266 -42.59 -10.10 7.31
CA GLY A 266 -43.00 -10.47 5.96
C GLY A 266 -44.10 -9.60 5.35
N ALA A 267 -44.58 -8.55 6.02
CA ALA A 267 -45.73 -7.77 5.52
C ALA A 267 -45.39 -6.92 4.28
N ILE A 268 -44.16 -6.41 4.16
CA ILE A 268 -43.67 -5.65 3.01
C ILE A 268 -42.99 -6.58 1.98
N MET A 269 -42.17 -7.52 2.45
CA MET A 269 -41.40 -8.46 1.62
C MET A 269 -41.21 -9.79 2.33
N SER A 270 -41.26 -10.91 1.61
CA SER A 270 -41.02 -12.23 2.18
C SER A 270 -39.62 -12.35 2.79
N GLN A 271 -39.47 -13.18 3.82
CA GLN A 271 -38.17 -13.43 4.46
C GLN A 271 -37.17 -14.10 3.51
N GLU A 272 -37.66 -14.86 2.52
CA GLU A 272 -36.82 -15.46 1.48
C GLU A 272 -36.25 -14.38 0.54
N ASP A 273 -37.09 -13.47 0.05
CA ASP A 273 -36.66 -12.39 -0.83
C ASP A 273 -35.75 -11.40 -0.07
N PHE A 274 -36.01 -11.16 1.22
CA PHE A 274 -35.12 -10.36 2.09
C PHE A 274 -33.72 -10.97 2.15
N LYS A 275 -33.62 -12.28 2.42
CA LYS A 275 -32.33 -12.99 2.47
C LYS A 275 -31.62 -12.98 1.12
N LYS A 276 -32.34 -13.13 0.00
CA LYS A 276 -31.77 -13.04 -1.35
C LYS A 276 -31.23 -11.64 -1.66
N LEU A 277 -31.92 -10.59 -1.22
CA LEU A 277 -31.58 -9.21 -1.54
C LEU A 277 -30.41 -8.67 -0.70
N PHE A 278 -30.43 -8.89 0.61
CA PHE A 278 -29.47 -8.29 1.55
C PHE A 278 -28.39 -9.26 2.03
N PHE A 279 -28.65 -10.57 1.96
CA PHE A 279 -27.70 -11.64 2.30
C PHE A 279 -26.92 -11.35 3.60
N ASN A 280 -25.58 -11.38 3.58
CA ASN A 280 -24.74 -11.13 4.76
C ASN A 280 -24.24 -9.67 4.87
N ILE A 281 -25.03 -8.68 4.41
CA ILE A 281 -24.62 -7.26 4.47
C ILE A 281 -24.44 -6.76 5.91
N GLN A 282 -25.19 -7.31 6.87
CA GLN A 282 -25.08 -6.94 8.28
C GLN A 282 -23.73 -7.38 8.86
N GLU A 283 -23.26 -8.58 8.51
CA GLU A 283 -21.96 -9.10 8.91
C GLU A 283 -20.81 -8.33 8.27
N ILE A 284 -20.97 -7.90 7.01
CA ILE A 284 -20.01 -7.01 6.34
C ILE A 284 -19.93 -5.66 7.05
N PHE A 285 -21.07 -5.09 7.46
CA PHE A 285 -21.07 -3.85 8.24
C PHE A 285 -20.37 -4.01 9.58
N ASN A 286 -20.69 -5.07 10.33
CA ASN A 286 -20.01 -5.35 11.61
C ASN A 286 -18.49 -5.46 11.42
N PHE A 287 -18.06 -6.17 10.36
CA PHE A 287 -16.66 -6.23 9.97
C PHE A 287 -16.07 -4.86 9.64
N SER A 288 -16.78 -3.99 8.90
CA SER A 288 -16.30 -2.64 8.59
C SER A 288 -16.07 -1.80 9.84
N ILE A 289 -16.87 -2.00 10.89
CA ILE A 289 -16.69 -1.32 12.18
C ILE A 289 -15.43 -1.86 12.87
N ASP A 290 -15.27 -3.18 12.97
CA ASP A 290 -14.09 -3.80 13.58
C ASP A 290 -12.80 -3.37 12.87
N PHE A 291 -12.82 -3.35 11.53
CA PHE A 291 -11.70 -2.91 10.71
C PHE A 291 -11.38 -1.42 10.93
N LEU A 292 -12.41 -0.56 10.95
CA LEU A 292 -12.25 0.88 11.19
C LEU A 292 -11.74 1.18 12.60
N THR A 293 -12.15 0.42 13.61
CA THR A 293 -11.66 0.55 14.98
C THR A 293 -10.15 0.33 15.04
N ASP A 294 -9.65 -0.77 14.49
CA ASP A 294 -8.21 -1.03 14.44
C ASP A 294 -7.45 0.00 13.58
N LEU A 295 -8.07 0.46 12.48
CA LEU A 295 -7.50 1.49 11.63
C LEU A 295 -7.36 2.84 12.36
N ASP A 296 -8.32 3.17 13.24
CA ASP A 296 -8.28 4.34 14.11
C ASP A 296 -7.14 4.25 15.14
N GLU A 297 -6.88 3.07 15.68
CA GLU A 297 -5.74 2.86 16.57
C GLU A 297 -4.40 3.11 15.85
N LYS A 298 -4.26 2.61 14.62
CA LYS A 298 -3.08 2.90 13.78
C LYS A 298 -2.96 4.38 13.47
N LYS A 299 -4.08 5.06 13.21
CA LYS A 299 -4.10 6.51 12.97
C LYS A 299 -3.62 7.31 14.18
N ARG A 300 -4.02 6.94 15.41
CA ARG A 300 -3.58 7.61 16.64
C ARG A 300 -2.09 7.49 16.87
N ASN A 301 -1.49 6.36 16.47
CA ASN A 301 -0.07 6.07 16.64
C ASN A 301 0.74 6.28 15.35
N TRP A 302 0.17 6.96 14.35
CA TRP A 302 0.71 6.99 13.00
C TRP A 302 2.11 7.59 12.96
N ASN A 303 3.08 6.78 12.55
CA ASN A 303 4.48 7.14 12.40
C ASN A 303 5.09 6.46 11.16
N TYR A 304 6.34 6.76 10.87
CA TYR A 304 7.03 6.28 9.66
C TYR A 304 7.37 4.78 9.64
N LYS A 305 7.15 4.05 10.73
CA LYS A 305 7.30 2.59 10.82
C LYS A 305 5.96 1.88 10.94
N GLU A 306 4.85 2.60 11.14
CA GLU A 306 3.54 1.98 11.27
C GLU A 306 3.20 1.19 10.02
N CYS A 307 2.94 -0.10 10.24
CA CYS A 307 2.52 -1.01 9.18
C CYS A 307 1.01 -0.95 9.09
N VAL A 308 0.42 -0.77 7.90
CA VAL A 308 -1.03 -0.92 7.69
C VAL A 308 -1.35 -2.22 6.96
N GLY A 309 -0.38 -2.81 6.27
CA GLY A 309 -0.53 -4.09 5.60
C GLY A 309 -0.80 -5.23 6.57
N ASP A 310 -0.23 -5.17 7.79
CA ASP A 310 -0.47 -6.15 8.87
C ASP A 310 -1.97 -6.25 9.24
N LEU A 311 -2.71 -5.14 9.15
CA LEU A 311 -4.13 -5.08 9.41
C LEU A 311 -4.94 -5.89 8.40
N PHE A 312 -4.60 -5.78 7.11
CA PHE A 312 -5.24 -6.60 6.08
C PHE A 312 -4.94 -8.08 6.26
N LEU A 313 -3.77 -8.43 6.79
CA LEU A 313 -3.42 -9.81 7.10
C LEU A 313 -4.16 -10.33 8.33
N LYS A 314 -4.31 -9.52 9.38
CA LYS A 314 -5.16 -9.81 10.55
C LYS A 314 -6.57 -10.20 10.12
N PHE A 315 -7.16 -9.43 9.20
CA PHE A 315 -8.53 -9.61 8.72
C PHE A 315 -8.67 -10.45 7.44
N LYS A 316 -7.59 -11.09 7.00
CA LYS A 316 -7.55 -11.91 5.77
C LYS A 316 -8.64 -12.97 5.71
N HIS A 317 -8.93 -13.62 6.83
CA HIS A 317 -9.99 -14.63 6.88
C HIS A 317 -11.37 -13.99 6.67
N ASN A 318 -11.69 -12.95 7.46
CA ASN A 318 -12.97 -12.22 7.39
C ASN A 318 -13.23 -11.64 5.99
N LEU A 319 -12.24 -10.98 5.39
CA LEU A 319 -12.34 -10.43 4.03
C LEU A 319 -12.74 -11.51 3.01
N LYS A 320 -12.16 -12.71 3.12
CA LYS A 320 -12.50 -13.82 2.23
C LYS A 320 -13.89 -14.39 2.53
N THR A 321 -14.19 -14.69 3.78
CA THR A 321 -15.42 -15.40 4.17
C THR A 321 -16.67 -14.55 4.04
N LEU A 322 -16.55 -13.22 4.17
CA LEU A 322 -17.68 -12.31 4.07
C LEU A 322 -17.91 -11.83 2.64
N TYR A 323 -16.88 -11.35 1.94
CA TYR A 323 -17.06 -10.70 0.64
C TYR A 323 -17.24 -11.69 -0.52
N VAL A 324 -16.58 -12.86 -0.51
CA VAL A 324 -16.73 -13.81 -1.63
C VAL A 324 -18.17 -14.33 -1.74
N PRO A 325 -18.82 -14.79 -0.65
CA PRO A 325 -20.22 -15.19 -0.73
C PRO A 325 -21.15 -14.04 -1.10
N TYR A 326 -20.91 -12.83 -0.58
CA TYR A 326 -21.71 -11.64 -0.91
C TYR A 326 -21.67 -11.33 -2.40
N PHE A 327 -20.46 -11.29 -2.98
CA PHE A 327 -20.26 -11.00 -4.40
C PHE A 327 -20.97 -12.03 -5.28
N ASN A 328 -20.91 -13.31 -4.91
CA ASN A 328 -21.61 -14.37 -5.63
C ASN A 328 -23.14 -14.21 -5.55
N ASN A 329 -23.65 -13.75 -4.41
CA ASN A 329 -25.08 -13.48 -4.23
C ASN A 329 -25.54 -12.18 -4.91
N PHE A 330 -24.64 -11.23 -5.20
CA PHE A 330 -25.01 -9.92 -5.76
C PHE A 330 -25.86 -10.02 -7.04
N LYS A 331 -25.54 -10.95 -7.95
CA LYS A 331 -26.36 -11.20 -9.14
C LYS A 331 -27.78 -11.64 -8.80
N ILE A 332 -27.91 -12.52 -7.82
CA ILE A 332 -29.22 -13.03 -7.33
C ILE A 332 -30.00 -11.88 -6.69
N ALA A 333 -29.34 -10.99 -5.95
CA ALA A 333 -29.95 -9.80 -5.36
C ALA A 333 -30.52 -8.88 -6.45
N LEU A 334 -29.74 -8.57 -7.50
CA LEU A 334 -30.20 -7.75 -8.62
C LEU A 334 -31.35 -8.40 -9.40
N GLN A 335 -31.26 -9.70 -9.66
CA GLN A 335 -32.34 -10.43 -10.32
C GLN A 335 -33.62 -10.41 -9.49
N THR A 336 -33.52 -10.71 -8.19
CA THR A 336 -34.66 -10.68 -7.25
C THR A 336 -35.29 -9.28 -7.21
N PHE A 337 -34.46 -8.23 -7.22
CA PHE A 337 -34.95 -6.86 -7.28
C PHE A 337 -35.75 -6.61 -8.56
N ASN A 338 -35.15 -6.89 -9.73
CA ASN A 338 -35.71 -6.60 -11.04
C ASN A 338 -36.90 -7.47 -11.44
N GLU A 339 -37.02 -8.69 -10.92
CA GLU A 339 -38.11 -9.61 -11.30
C GLU A 339 -39.24 -9.66 -10.27
N LYS A 340 -38.97 -9.33 -9.01
CA LYS A 340 -39.97 -9.43 -7.93
C LYS A 340 -40.24 -8.10 -7.26
N ILE A 341 -39.21 -7.44 -6.75
CA ILE A 341 -39.38 -6.28 -5.87
C ILE A 341 -39.95 -5.08 -6.63
N ILE A 342 -39.55 -4.85 -7.88
CA ILE A 342 -40.13 -3.76 -8.70
C ILE A 342 -41.63 -3.92 -8.95
N HIS A 343 -42.15 -5.15 -8.90
CA HIS A 343 -43.57 -5.43 -9.12
C HIS A 343 -44.36 -5.48 -7.81
N ASN A 344 -43.69 -5.56 -6.65
CA ASN A 344 -44.30 -5.46 -5.34
C ASN A 344 -44.50 -3.98 -4.95
N LYS A 345 -45.75 -3.49 -5.06
CA LYS A 345 -46.10 -2.09 -4.73
C LYS A 345 -45.75 -1.68 -3.29
N SER A 346 -45.91 -2.58 -2.32
CA SER A 346 -45.62 -2.30 -0.90
C SER A 346 -44.12 -2.08 -0.70
N ALA A 347 -43.31 -3.04 -1.15
CA ALA A 347 -41.86 -2.96 -1.10
C ALA A 347 -41.32 -1.76 -1.88
N LEU A 348 -41.82 -1.52 -3.09
CA LEU A 348 -41.37 -0.40 -3.91
C LEU A 348 -41.70 0.96 -3.29
N ASN A 349 -42.88 1.12 -2.69
CA ASN A 349 -43.25 2.35 -2.00
C ASN A 349 -42.41 2.57 -0.74
N PHE A 350 -42.14 1.51 0.02
CA PHE A 350 -41.24 1.55 1.16
C PHE A 350 -39.84 2.02 0.72
N LEU A 351 -39.24 1.35 -0.27
CA LEU A 351 -37.91 1.70 -0.77
C LEU A 351 -37.86 3.16 -1.28
N ARG A 352 -38.85 3.61 -2.06
CA ARG A 352 -38.92 4.99 -2.54
C ARG A 352 -39.04 6.05 -1.45
N LYS A 353 -39.62 5.70 -0.30
CA LYS A 353 -39.75 6.63 0.84
C LYS A 353 -38.45 6.74 1.63
N HIS A 354 -37.66 5.66 1.66
CA HIS A 354 -36.46 5.56 2.51
C HIS A 354 -35.14 5.77 1.74
N ILE A 355 -35.16 5.64 0.41
CA ILE A 355 -34.05 5.93 -0.49
C ILE A 355 -34.26 7.34 -1.08
N THR A 356 -33.30 8.25 -0.87
CA THR A 356 -33.36 9.64 -1.37
C THR A 356 -33.15 9.68 -2.89
N LYS A 357 -33.52 10.78 -3.57
CA LYS A 357 -33.41 10.90 -5.04
C LYS A 357 -32.01 10.70 -5.62
N ASP A 358 -30.96 10.81 -4.80
CA ASP A 358 -29.56 10.82 -5.24
C ASP A 358 -28.85 9.46 -5.06
N ILE A 359 -29.50 8.50 -4.39
CA ILE A 359 -28.98 7.17 -4.08
C ILE A 359 -30.01 6.15 -4.58
N ASP A 360 -29.61 5.05 -5.21
CA ASP A 360 -30.51 3.95 -5.57
C ASP A 360 -30.11 2.65 -4.87
N ILE A 361 -31.02 1.68 -4.82
CA ILE A 361 -30.79 0.42 -4.09
C ILE A 361 -29.66 -0.41 -4.72
N GLU A 362 -29.50 -0.33 -6.05
CA GLU A 362 -28.45 -1.05 -6.77
C GLU A 362 -27.07 -0.53 -6.36
N SER A 363 -26.90 0.78 -6.28
CA SER A 363 -25.69 1.44 -5.81
C SER A 363 -25.36 1.06 -4.37
N MET A 364 -26.36 1.00 -3.49
CA MET A 364 -26.17 0.61 -2.08
C MET A 364 -25.79 -0.86 -1.93
N LEU A 365 -26.44 -1.76 -2.68
CA LEU A 365 -26.09 -3.18 -2.70
C LEU A 365 -24.71 -3.43 -3.32
N ASN A 366 -24.25 -2.55 -4.21
CA ASN A 366 -22.93 -2.69 -4.83
C ASN A 366 -21.78 -2.15 -3.97
N LEU A 367 -22.05 -1.42 -2.87
CA LEU A 367 -21.01 -0.83 -2.02
C LEU A 367 -19.93 -1.85 -1.59
N PRO A 368 -20.27 -3.05 -1.07
CA PRO A 368 -19.24 -4.02 -0.68
C PRO A 368 -18.39 -4.53 -1.85
N ASN A 369 -18.94 -4.60 -3.06
CA ASN A 369 -18.19 -5.05 -4.23
C ASN A 369 -17.13 -4.01 -4.62
N LEU A 370 -17.49 -2.72 -4.58
CA LEU A 370 -16.58 -1.60 -4.86
C LEU A 370 -15.48 -1.48 -3.79
N GLN A 371 -15.76 -1.88 -2.55
CA GLN A 371 -14.80 -1.76 -1.45
C GLN A 371 -13.55 -2.61 -1.66
N LEU A 372 -13.67 -3.79 -2.26
CA LEU A 372 -12.49 -4.63 -2.55
C LEU A 372 -11.55 -3.98 -3.55
N ASP A 373 -12.07 -3.23 -4.53
CA ASP A 373 -11.26 -2.46 -5.47
C ASP A 373 -10.56 -1.29 -4.77
N ALA A 374 -11.27 -0.59 -3.89
CA ALA A 374 -10.68 0.48 -3.07
C ALA A 374 -9.53 -0.04 -2.17
N TYR A 375 -9.68 -1.22 -1.55
CA TYR A 375 -8.60 -1.85 -0.78
C TYR A 375 -7.38 -2.17 -1.64
N LYS A 376 -7.59 -2.70 -2.84
CA LYS A 376 -6.47 -2.99 -3.74
C LYS A 376 -5.75 -1.72 -4.19
N GLU A 377 -6.50 -0.70 -4.61
CA GLU A 377 -5.93 0.58 -5.04
C GLU A 377 -5.16 1.25 -3.89
N PHE A 378 -5.70 1.22 -2.68
CA PHE A 378 -5.01 1.70 -1.49
C PHE A 378 -3.68 0.97 -1.27
N ILE A 379 -3.69 -0.37 -1.27
CA ILE A 379 -2.48 -1.17 -1.05
C ILE A 379 -1.44 -0.85 -2.15
N ASP A 380 -1.87 -0.75 -3.41
CA ASP A 380 -0.98 -0.38 -4.51
C ASP A 380 -0.37 1.00 -4.29
N LYS A 381 -1.16 2.03 -3.98
CA LYS A 381 -0.66 3.38 -3.68
C LYS A 381 0.32 3.37 -2.49
N MET A 382 0.01 2.62 -1.43
CA MET A 382 0.84 2.51 -0.23
C MET A 382 2.19 1.84 -0.51
N ILE A 383 2.23 0.81 -1.36
CA ILE A 383 3.48 0.17 -1.78
C ILE A 383 4.36 1.17 -2.53
N HIS A 384 3.80 1.89 -3.51
CA HIS A 384 4.56 2.88 -4.29
C HIS A 384 5.04 4.07 -3.45
N ALA A 385 4.29 4.46 -2.42
CA ALA A 385 4.64 5.54 -1.51
C ALA A 385 5.55 5.12 -0.36
N SER A 386 5.84 3.81 -0.22
CA SER A 386 6.72 3.28 0.82
C SER A 386 8.09 2.97 0.24
N SER A 387 9.14 3.25 1.00
CA SER A 387 10.51 2.81 0.64
C SER A 387 10.55 1.28 0.55
N GLU A 388 11.39 0.74 -0.35
CA GLU A 388 11.63 -0.71 -0.48
C GLU A 388 12.09 -1.36 0.85
N PHE A 389 12.65 -0.58 1.77
CA PHE A 389 13.11 -1.02 3.09
C PHE A 389 12.10 -0.79 4.21
N HIS A 390 10.92 -0.25 3.91
CA HIS A 390 9.90 0.00 4.91
C HIS A 390 9.34 -1.35 5.43
N PRO A 391 9.19 -1.55 6.76
CA PRO A 391 8.77 -2.84 7.33
C PRO A 391 7.41 -3.33 6.79
N ASP A 392 6.54 -2.39 6.42
CA ASP A 392 5.22 -2.66 5.86
C ASP A 392 5.23 -3.24 4.44
N ILE A 393 6.32 -3.12 3.66
CA ILE A 393 6.36 -3.58 2.26
C ILE A 393 6.01 -5.07 2.16
N GLN A 394 6.56 -5.90 3.04
CA GLN A 394 6.28 -7.34 3.03
C GLN A 394 4.81 -7.62 3.31
N TYR A 395 4.22 -6.93 4.30
CA TYR A 395 2.82 -7.09 4.65
C TYR A 395 1.90 -6.60 3.54
N LEU A 396 2.19 -5.45 2.94
CA LEU A 396 1.44 -4.87 1.83
C LEU A 396 1.48 -5.77 0.59
N GLU A 397 2.65 -6.32 0.23
CA GLU A 397 2.77 -7.25 -0.89
C GLU A 397 1.99 -8.55 -0.66
N GLU A 398 2.00 -9.09 0.56
CA GLU A 398 1.17 -10.24 0.89
C GLU A 398 -0.33 -9.89 0.85
N ALA A 399 -0.71 -8.74 1.40
CA ALA A 399 -2.08 -8.23 1.37
C ALA A 399 -2.57 -8.04 -0.07
N LYS A 400 -1.75 -7.46 -0.95
CA LYS A 400 -2.02 -7.29 -2.38
C LYS A 400 -2.29 -8.61 -3.07
N LYS A 401 -1.42 -9.61 -2.86
CA LYS A 401 -1.59 -10.96 -3.41
C LYS A 401 -2.90 -11.58 -2.92
N PHE A 402 -3.22 -11.41 -1.65
CA PHE A 402 -4.45 -11.93 -1.06
C PHE A 402 -5.70 -11.24 -1.63
N ILE A 403 -5.78 -9.91 -1.61
CA ILE A 403 -6.93 -9.15 -2.13
C ILE A 403 -7.16 -9.46 -3.61
N THR A 404 -6.10 -9.50 -4.42
CA THR A 404 -6.19 -9.84 -5.84
C THR A 404 -6.74 -11.26 -6.07
N ARG A 405 -6.34 -12.23 -5.23
CA ARG A 405 -6.89 -13.60 -5.28
C ARG A 405 -8.36 -13.63 -4.88
N THR A 406 -8.75 -12.85 -3.88
CA THR A 406 -10.15 -12.72 -3.43
C THR A 406 -11.02 -12.12 -4.55
N GLN A 407 -10.59 -11.02 -5.17
CA GLN A 407 -11.25 -10.44 -6.35
C GLN A 407 -11.37 -11.44 -7.51
N SER A 408 -10.30 -12.17 -7.80
CA SER A 408 -10.31 -13.18 -8.88
C SER A 408 -11.33 -14.30 -8.62
N ARG A 409 -11.56 -14.68 -7.36
CA ARG A 409 -12.58 -15.66 -6.99
C ARG A 409 -13.99 -15.10 -7.16
N CYS A 410 -14.21 -13.83 -6.79
CA CYS A 410 -15.45 -13.10 -7.05
C CYS A 410 -15.78 -13.06 -8.56
N LEU A 411 -14.78 -12.93 -9.43
CA LEU A 411 -14.97 -12.91 -10.88
C LEU A 411 -15.15 -14.32 -11.50
N LYS A 412 -14.44 -15.36 -11.05
CA LYS A 412 -14.49 -16.70 -11.66
C LYS A 412 -15.81 -17.45 -11.44
N THR A 413 -16.51 -17.18 -10.35
CA THR A 413 -17.86 -17.70 -10.08
C THR A 413 -18.90 -17.14 -11.05
N THR A 414 -18.59 -16.05 -11.76
CA THR A 414 -19.48 -15.50 -12.80
C THR A 414 -19.41 -16.23 -14.14
N SER A 415 -18.34 -16.99 -14.39
CA SER A 415 -18.06 -17.65 -15.68
C SER A 415 -18.53 -19.11 -15.73
N THR A 416 -18.75 -19.73 -14.58
CA THR A 416 -19.09 -21.16 -14.45
C THR A 416 -20.61 -21.42 -14.42
N SER A 417 -21.43 -20.38 -14.40
CA SER A 417 -22.91 -20.49 -14.42
C SER A 417 -23.54 -20.17 -15.79
N SER A 418 -22.74 -20.04 -16.85
CA SER A 418 -23.23 -19.88 -18.24
C SER A 418 -23.11 -21.16 -19.09
N GLN A 419 -22.77 -22.28 -18.45
CA GLN A 419 -22.77 -23.62 -19.06
C GLN A 419 -23.33 -24.63 -18.04
N ALA A 420 -24.63 -24.53 -17.76
CA ALA A 420 -25.40 -25.60 -17.11
C ALA A 420 -26.86 -25.47 -17.53
#